data_AF-A0A3N5IC73-F1
#
_entry.id   AF-A0A3N5IC73-F1
#
_cell.length_a   1.000
_cell.length_b   1.000
_cell.length_c   1.000
_cell.angle_alpha   90.00
_cell.angle_beta   90.00
_cell.angle_gamma   90.00
#
_symmetry.space_group_name_H-M   'P 1'
#
loop_
_entity.id
_entity.type
_entity.pdbx_description
1 polymer ?
#
loop_
_entity_poly.entity_id
_entity_poly.type
_entity_poly.pdbx_seq_one_letter_code
_entity_poly.pdbx_strand_id
1 'polypeptide(L)'
;CCVIGPRAAITGDTICDTREPIELPSIKFAETVLSMAIEPESTADRKKLNETLEMIKRQDPTFRAVENEELGQTLISGMGELHLEVIQHRLTRDFGLKVKFYKPRVNYHETIDASAEVIGQCNRQMGSQQMFGRVRIRASKLDDAAAPVQVLDRVPVDAQFPPALRAAALLELTQRAEGGGALAGFPLTGLRIELLGGEAQEEGSDEIAFRIAAGDAFDKAIEQATPVPLEPVMRLEVSTPEAYMGEIVGDLQQRRGMIAKTETRGAMTVITAYAPLKELFGYSSAVRSLSQGRASSSMEPSGYQPAPREDAAAFSYS
;
A
#
# COMPACT_ATOMS: atom_id res chain seq x y z
N CYS A 1 -9.49 -20.91 -39.74
CA CYS A 1 -9.92 -22.16 -39.06
C CYS A 1 -9.88 -21.95 -37.56
N CYS A 2 -10.87 -22.41 -36.81
CA CYS A 2 -10.88 -22.39 -35.35
C CYS A 2 -10.77 -23.84 -34.86
N VAL A 3 -9.86 -24.12 -33.92
CA VAL A 3 -9.71 -25.44 -33.30
C VAL A 3 -10.52 -25.45 -32.01
N ILE A 4 -11.48 -26.37 -31.90
CA ILE A 4 -12.35 -26.50 -30.73
C ILE A 4 -11.78 -27.57 -29.80
N GLY A 5 -11.64 -27.25 -28.51
CA GLY A 5 -11.28 -28.20 -27.46
C GLY A 5 -9.81 -28.40 -27.06
N PRO A 6 -8.84 -27.49 -27.32
CA PRO A 6 -7.52 -27.63 -26.72
C PRO A 6 -7.61 -27.44 -25.20
N ARG A 7 -6.99 -28.35 -24.42
CA ARG A 7 -7.04 -28.31 -22.94
C ARG A 7 -6.12 -27.25 -22.32
N ALA A 8 -5.03 -26.89 -22.99
CA ALA A 8 -3.95 -26.09 -22.42
C ALA A 8 -3.47 -24.93 -23.31
N ALA A 9 -4.07 -24.72 -24.49
CA ALA A 9 -3.67 -23.63 -25.37
C ALA A 9 -4.33 -22.32 -24.92
N ILE A 10 -3.53 -21.29 -24.68
CA ILE A 10 -3.99 -19.93 -24.39
C ILE A 10 -3.71 -18.99 -25.56
N THR A 11 -4.34 -17.81 -25.53
CA THR A 11 -4.11 -16.76 -26.54
C THR A 11 -2.64 -16.33 -26.50
N GLY A 12 -1.90 -16.61 -27.57
CA GLY A 12 -0.46 -16.31 -27.68
C GLY A 12 0.43 -17.54 -27.83
N ASP A 13 -0.11 -18.75 -27.65
CA ASP A 13 0.65 -20.00 -27.79
C ASP A 13 0.83 -20.42 -29.26
N THR A 14 1.97 -21.06 -29.52
CA THR A 14 2.27 -21.63 -30.84
C THR A 14 1.83 -23.10 -30.90
N ILE A 15 0.97 -23.44 -31.85
CA ILE A 15 0.63 -24.83 -32.15
C ILE A 15 1.58 -25.31 -33.25
N CYS A 16 2.47 -26.25 -32.91
CA CYS A 16 3.43 -26.85 -33.84
C CYS A 16 3.26 -28.38 -33.92
N ASP A 17 3.91 -28.98 -34.92
CA ASP A 17 4.01 -30.44 -35.05
C ASP A 17 4.97 -30.99 -33.97
N THR A 18 4.62 -32.11 -33.35
CA THR A 18 5.44 -32.80 -32.34
C THR A 18 6.84 -33.15 -32.84
N ARG A 19 7.01 -33.29 -34.17
CA ARG A 19 8.31 -33.63 -34.78
C ARG A 19 9.21 -32.43 -35.03
N GLU A 20 8.65 -31.22 -35.07
CA GLU A 20 9.39 -30.00 -35.38
C GLU A 20 8.90 -28.87 -34.46
N PRO A 21 9.46 -28.79 -33.24
CA PRO A 21 9.07 -27.77 -32.28
C PRO A 21 9.55 -26.40 -32.79
N ILE A 22 8.59 -25.54 -33.10
CA ILE A 22 8.84 -24.16 -33.52
C ILE A 22 8.20 -23.26 -32.48
N GLU A 23 9.01 -22.35 -31.92
CA GLU A 23 8.54 -21.27 -31.07
C GLU A 23 8.40 -20.00 -31.92
N LEU A 24 7.16 -19.54 -32.14
CA LEU A 24 6.94 -18.22 -32.72
C LEU A 24 7.19 -17.14 -31.65
N PRO A 25 7.63 -15.94 -32.05
CA PRO A 25 7.85 -14.85 -31.12
C PRO A 25 6.60 -14.57 -30.29
N SER A 26 6.77 -14.56 -28.96
CA SER A 26 5.68 -14.33 -28.02
C SER A 26 5.09 -12.94 -28.21
N ILE A 27 3.76 -12.87 -28.16
CA ILE A 27 3.05 -11.60 -28.21
C ILE A 27 3.32 -10.86 -26.89
N LYS A 28 4.11 -9.79 -26.95
CA LYS A 28 4.25 -8.87 -25.83
C LYS A 28 2.97 -8.04 -25.71
N PHE A 29 2.11 -8.43 -24.79
CA PHE A 29 0.91 -7.66 -24.48
C PHE A 29 1.30 -6.33 -23.84
N ALA A 30 0.64 -5.25 -24.27
CA ALA A 30 0.87 -3.92 -23.71
C ALA A 30 0.51 -3.90 -22.22
N GLU A 31 1.29 -3.15 -21.42
CA GLU A 31 0.99 -2.97 -20.00
C GLU A 31 -0.40 -2.33 -19.82
N THR A 32 -1.15 -2.84 -18.85
CA THR A 32 -2.47 -2.33 -18.48
C THR A 32 -2.34 -0.90 -17.95
N VAL A 33 -3.22 -0.03 -18.44
CA VAL A 33 -3.10 1.43 -18.27
C VAL A 33 -4.11 2.01 -17.29
N LEU A 34 -5.15 1.25 -16.93
CA LEU A 34 -6.20 1.69 -16.02
C LEU A 34 -6.59 0.57 -15.06
N SER A 35 -6.71 0.91 -13.78
CA SER A 35 -7.07 -0.03 -12.71
C SER A 35 -8.35 0.42 -12.00
N MET A 36 -9.16 -0.53 -11.55
CA MET A 36 -10.41 -0.32 -10.83
C MET A 36 -10.52 -1.32 -9.68
N ALA A 37 -11.08 -0.90 -8.54
CA ALA A 37 -11.33 -1.81 -7.43
C ALA A 37 -12.73 -2.43 -7.56
N ILE A 38 -12.81 -3.74 -7.36
CA ILE A 38 -14.06 -4.50 -7.28
C ILE A 38 -14.21 -5.03 -5.87
N GLU A 39 -15.41 -4.85 -5.30
CA GLU A 39 -15.81 -5.43 -4.03
C GLU A 39 -17.06 -6.32 -4.21
N PRO A 40 -17.00 -7.60 -3.78
CA PRO A 40 -18.17 -8.47 -3.78
C PRO A 40 -19.11 -8.17 -2.60
N GLU A 41 -20.43 -8.22 -2.82
CA GLU A 41 -21.41 -7.99 -1.74
C GLU A 41 -21.52 -9.16 -0.74
N SER A 42 -21.07 -10.35 -1.12
CA SER A 42 -21.22 -11.57 -0.33
C SER A 42 -19.98 -12.47 -0.40
N THR A 43 -19.71 -13.21 0.67
CA THR A 43 -18.64 -14.23 0.71
C THR A 43 -18.83 -15.32 -0.35
N ALA A 44 -20.09 -15.65 -0.69
CA ALA A 44 -20.39 -16.61 -1.76
C ALA A 44 -20.02 -16.06 -3.16
N ASP A 45 -20.15 -14.75 -3.34
CA ASP A 45 -19.80 -14.07 -4.58
C ASP A 45 -18.29 -13.86 -4.70
N ARG A 46 -17.55 -13.75 -3.59
CA ARG A 46 -16.07 -13.67 -3.59
C ARG A 46 -15.43 -14.90 -4.25
N LYS A 47 -15.90 -16.11 -3.92
CA LYS A 47 -15.36 -17.34 -4.52
C LYS A 47 -15.66 -17.42 -6.02
N LYS A 48 -16.89 -17.09 -6.42
CA LYS A 48 -17.29 -17.03 -7.83
C LYS A 48 -16.55 -15.94 -8.61
N LEU A 49 -16.30 -14.79 -7.98
CA LEU A 49 -15.54 -13.69 -8.56
C LEU A 49 -14.12 -14.14 -8.89
N ASN A 50 -13.41 -14.78 -7.96
CA ASN A 50 -12.06 -15.28 -8.20
C ASN A 50 -12.02 -16.33 -9.33
N GLU A 51 -12.96 -17.27 -9.36
CA GLU A 51 -13.08 -18.25 -10.46
C GLU A 51 -13.34 -17.57 -11.82
N THR A 52 -14.20 -16.54 -11.83
CA THR A 52 -14.56 -15.79 -13.04
C THR A 52 -13.41 -14.93 -13.54
N LEU A 53 -12.69 -14.25 -12.65
CA LEU A 53 -11.53 -13.41 -13.00
C LEU A 53 -10.40 -14.24 -13.58
N GLU A 54 -10.12 -15.43 -13.04
CA GLU A 54 -9.15 -16.37 -13.61
C GLU A 54 -9.59 -16.87 -14.99
N MET A 55 -10.89 -17.09 -15.21
CA MET A 55 -11.41 -17.44 -16.53
C MET A 55 -11.26 -16.29 -17.54
N ILE A 56 -11.54 -15.05 -17.14
CA ILE A 56 -11.37 -13.86 -17.98
C ILE A 56 -9.90 -13.65 -18.32
N LYS A 57 -8.99 -13.83 -17.37
CA LYS A 57 -7.54 -13.74 -17.57
C LYS A 57 -7.00 -14.78 -18.58
N ARG A 58 -7.61 -15.97 -18.64
CA ARG A 58 -7.27 -16.98 -19.67
C ARG A 58 -7.78 -16.60 -21.06
N GLN A 59 -8.92 -15.92 -21.14
CA GLN A 59 -9.51 -15.47 -22.40
C GLN A 59 -8.79 -14.24 -22.94
N ASP A 60 -8.46 -13.31 -22.05
CA ASP A 60 -7.79 -12.05 -22.35
C ASP A 60 -6.50 -11.92 -21.52
N PRO A 61 -5.33 -12.20 -22.11
CA PRO A 61 -4.03 -12.07 -21.44
C PRO A 61 -3.65 -10.61 -21.15
N THR A 62 -4.40 -9.64 -21.68
CA THR A 62 -4.21 -8.21 -21.40
C THR A 62 -4.91 -7.75 -20.13
N PHE A 63 -5.75 -8.61 -19.54
CA PHE A 63 -6.42 -8.35 -18.27
C PHE A 63 -5.58 -8.84 -17.10
N ARG A 64 -5.43 -8.00 -16.06
CA ARG A 64 -4.76 -8.39 -14.81
C ARG A 64 -5.71 -8.20 -13.63
N ALA A 65 -5.74 -9.17 -12.74
CA ALA A 65 -6.43 -9.06 -11.46
C ALA A 65 -5.43 -9.36 -10.34
N VAL A 66 -5.34 -8.47 -9.36
CA VAL A 66 -4.52 -8.62 -8.16
C VAL A 66 -5.43 -8.46 -6.94
N GLU A 67 -5.41 -9.44 -6.05
CA GLU A 67 -6.13 -9.36 -4.79
C GLU A 67 -5.26 -8.60 -3.77
N ASN A 68 -5.83 -7.57 -3.15
CA ASN A 68 -5.18 -6.88 -2.04
C ASN A 68 -5.72 -7.46 -0.73
N GLU A 69 -4.89 -8.26 -0.05
CA GLU A 69 -5.26 -8.95 1.18
C GLU A 69 -5.56 -7.98 2.35
N GLU A 70 -4.96 -6.78 2.35
CA GLU A 70 -5.13 -5.79 3.41
C GLU A 70 -6.51 -5.11 3.38
N LEU A 71 -7.02 -4.82 2.17
CA LEU A 71 -8.31 -4.16 1.98
C LEU A 71 -9.47 -5.13 1.69
N GLY A 72 -9.17 -6.41 1.44
CA GLY A 72 -10.15 -7.38 0.98
C GLY A 72 -10.76 -7.04 -0.39
N GLN A 73 -10.08 -6.20 -1.17
CA GLN A 73 -10.54 -5.72 -2.48
C GLN A 73 -9.73 -6.37 -3.60
N THR A 74 -10.37 -6.59 -4.75
CA THR A 74 -9.70 -7.07 -5.95
C THR A 74 -9.48 -5.91 -6.92
N LEU A 75 -8.22 -5.63 -7.25
CA LEU A 75 -7.83 -4.64 -8.23
C LEU A 75 -7.81 -5.29 -9.62
N ILE A 76 -8.72 -4.85 -10.49
CA ILE A 76 -8.72 -5.22 -11.90
C ILE A 76 -7.98 -4.16 -12.71
N SER A 77 -7.18 -4.57 -13.68
CA SER A 77 -6.42 -3.69 -14.57
C SER A 77 -6.65 -4.09 -16.02
N GLY A 78 -6.87 -3.09 -16.88
CA GLY A 78 -7.21 -3.26 -18.29
C GLY A 78 -6.49 -2.26 -19.19
N MET A 79 -6.69 -2.43 -20.49
CA MET A 79 -6.07 -1.61 -21.54
C MET A 79 -6.70 -0.21 -21.72
N GLY A 80 -7.78 0.10 -21.01
CA GLY A 80 -8.47 1.39 -21.11
C GLY A 80 -9.83 1.35 -20.41
N GLU A 81 -10.47 2.52 -20.30
CA GLU A 81 -11.79 2.68 -19.66
C GLU A 81 -12.85 1.75 -20.28
N LEU A 82 -12.95 1.75 -21.63
CA LEU A 82 -13.87 0.88 -22.35
C LEU A 82 -13.63 -0.62 -22.05
N HIS A 83 -12.38 -1.04 -21.90
CA HIS A 83 -12.07 -2.43 -21.58
C HIS A 83 -12.63 -2.78 -20.19
N LEU A 84 -12.44 -1.91 -19.19
CA LEU A 84 -13.00 -2.13 -17.85
C LEU A 84 -14.54 -2.07 -17.83
N GLU A 85 -15.16 -1.19 -18.61
CA GLU A 85 -16.62 -1.13 -18.77
C GLU A 85 -17.18 -2.44 -19.35
N VAL A 86 -16.51 -3.00 -20.36
CA VAL A 86 -16.90 -4.29 -20.95
C VAL A 86 -16.78 -5.41 -19.91
N ILE A 87 -15.70 -5.43 -19.12
CA ILE A 87 -15.51 -6.42 -18.05
C ILE A 87 -16.59 -6.27 -16.97
N GLN A 88 -16.90 -5.04 -16.56
CA GLN A 88 -17.99 -4.74 -15.63
C GLN A 88 -19.33 -5.28 -16.14
N HIS A 89 -19.64 -5.04 -17.42
CA HIS A 89 -20.85 -5.55 -18.05
C HIS A 89 -20.87 -7.08 -18.12
N ARG A 90 -19.74 -7.74 -18.44
CA ARG A 90 -19.65 -9.20 -18.45
C ARG A 90 -19.87 -9.79 -17.05
N LEU A 91 -19.22 -9.23 -16.03
CA LEU A 91 -19.37 -9.70 -14.64
C LEU A 91 -20.83 -9.62 -14.15
N THR A 92 -21.50 -8.50 -14.42
CA THR A 92 -22.89 -8.27 -13.99
C THR A 92 -23.93 -9.00 -14.85
N ARG A 93 -23.76 -9.04 -16.18
CA ARG A 93 -24.76 -9.56 -17.12
C ARG A 93 -24.59 -11.04 -17.42
N ASP A 94 -23.36 -11.49 -17.67
CA ASP A 94 -23.09 -12.87 -18.10
C ASP A 94 -22.98 -13.81 -16.89
N PHE A 95 -22.34 -13.36 -15.81
CA PHE A 95 -22.10 -14.16 -14.59
C PHE A 95 -23.10 -13.85 -13.47
N GLY A 96 -23.90 -12.79 -13.60
CA GLY A 96 -24.90 -12.40 -12.60
C GLY A 96 -24.30 -11.99 -11.25
N LEU A 97 -23.02 -11.57 -11.22
CA LEU A 97 -22.34 -11.18 -9.99
C LEU A 97 -22.80 -9.80 -9.53
N LYS A 98 -23.15 -9.69 -8.25
CA LYS A 98 -23.42 -8.41 -7.59
C LYS A 98 -22.13 -7.86 -7.01
N VAL A 99 -21.46 -7.04 -7.80
CA VAL A 99 -20.18 -6.42 -7.43
C VAL A 99 -20.29 -4.91 -7.52
N LYS A 100 -19.68 -4.22 -6.56
CA LYS A 100 -19.55 -2.77 -6.55
C LYS A 100 -18.20 -2.38 -7.11
N PHE A 101 -18.22 -1.33 -7.93
CA PHE A 101 -17.03 -0.80 -8.58
C PHE A 101 -16.68 0.52 -7.93
N TYR A 102 -15.43 0.65 -7.49
CA TYR A 102 -14.90 1.88 -6.92
C TYR A 102 -13.65 2.29 -7.67
N LYS A 103 -13.36 3.60 -7.62
CA LYS A 103 -12.02 4.07 -7.97
C LYS A 103 -11.02 3.35 -7.04
N PRO A 104 -9.87 2.90 -7.57
CA PRO A 104 -8.88 2.20 -6.77
C PRO A 104 -8.50 3.06 -5.56
N ARG A 105 -8.67 2.51 -4.36
CA ARG A 105 -8.20 3.16 -3.14
C ARG A 105 -6.69 3.04 -3.08
N VAL A 106 -6.06 4.12 -2.67
CA VAL A 106 -4.62 4.15 -2.44
C VAL A 106 -4.38 3.68 -1.00
N ASN A 107 -3.45 2.75 -0.81
CA ASN A 107 -3.04 2.33 0.54
C ASN A 107 -2.19 3.44 1.15
N TYR A 108 -2.81 4.22 2.04
CA TYR A 108 -2.09 5.17 2.87
C TYR A 108 -1.51 4.45 4.08
N HIS A 109 -0.36 4.93 4.51
CA HIS A 109 0.26 4.55 5.78
C HIS A 109 0.32 5.76 6.70
N GLU A 110 0.65 5.55 7.96
CA GLU A 110 0.89 6.64 8.91
C GLU A 110 2.32 6.55 9.46
N THR A 111 2.96 7.70 9.59
CA THR A 111 4.26 7.82 10.26
C THR A 111 4.27 9.05 11.18
N ILE A 112 5.35 9.25 11.92
CA ILE A 112 5.56 10.45 12.72
C ILE A 112 6.63 11.33 12.09
N ASP A 113 6.52 12.64 12.24
CA ASP A 113 7.53 13.58 11.74
C ASP A 113 8.53 14.00 12.82
N ALA A 114 8.06 14.15 14.06
CA ALA A 114 8.90 14.49 15.21
C ALA A 114 9.24 13.25 16.05
N SER A 115 10.32 13.35 16.84
CA SER A 115 10.60 12.37 17.90
C SER A 115 10.02 12.88 19.22
N ALA A 116 9.33 12.01 19.96
CA ALA A 116 8.72 12.35 21.24
C ALA A 116 9.14 11.35 22.31
N GLU A 117 9.57 11.86 23.47
CA GLU A 117 9.77 11.07 24.67
C GLU A 117 8.64 11.37 25.64
N VAL A 118 7.88 10.33 25.99
CA VAL A 118 6.67 10.47 26.81
C VAL A 118 6.64 9.45 27.92
N ILE A 119 5.88 9.80 28.95
CA ILE A 119 5.64 8.96 30.12
C ILE A 119 4.14 8.67 30.14
N GLY A 120 3.79 7.40 29.90
CA GLY A 120 2.45 6.91 30.14
C GLY A 120 2.29 6.51 31.60
N GLN A 121 1.10 6.76 32.14
CA GLN A 121 0.78 6.40 33.52
C GLN A 121 -0.60 5.78 33.59
N CYS A 122 -0.68 4.62 34.23
CA CYS A 122 -1.93 4.01 34.65
C CYS A 122 -2.05 4.22 36.15
N ASN A 123 -3.03 5.01 36.59
CA ASN A 123 -3.47 5.07 37.98
C ASN A 123 -5.00 4.91 38.00
N ARG A 124 -5.45 3.67 37.81
CA ARG A 124 -6.88 3.33 37.70
C ARG A 124 -7.26 2.37 38.81
N GLN A 125 -8.38 2.62 39.46
CA GLN A 125 -8.94 1.72 40.46
C GLN A 125 -9.96 0.82 39.76
N MET A 126 -9.69 -0.49 39.69
CA MET A 126 -10.61 -1.47 39.11
C MET A 126 -11.13 -2.37 40.23
N GLY A 127 -12.29 -2.03 40.79
CA GLY A 127 -12.83 -2.71 41.97
C GLY A 127 -12.04 -2.41 43.25
N SER A 128 -11.52 -3.44 43.91
CA SER A 128 -10.78 -3.35 45.19
C SER A 128 -9.26 -3.22 45.05
N GLN A 129 -8.71 -3.37 43.84
CA GLN A 129 -7.28 -3.20 43.57
C GLN A 129 -7.01 -1.88 42.86
N GLN A 130 -6.04 -1.14 43.38
CA GLN A 130 -5.49 0.04 42.74
C GLN A 130 -4.41 -0.43 41.76
N MET A 131 -4.50 -0.02 40.49
CA MET A 131 -3.52 -0.38 39.47
C MET A 131 -2.57 0.79 39.25
N PHE A 132 -1.28 0.53 39.39
CA PHE A 132 -0.23 1.52 39.16
C PHE A 132 0.79 0.99 38.15
N GLY A 133 1.14 1.82 37.18
CA GLY A 133 2.26 1.55 36.29
C GLY A 133 2.67 2.82 35.58
N ARG A 134 3.97 3.10 35.52
CA ARG A 134 4.52 4.18 34.68
C ARG A 134 5.50 3.59 33.70
N VAL A 135 5.37 3.98 32.44
CA VAL A 135 6.20 3.50 31.34
C VAL A 135 6.73 4.71 30.59
N ARG A 136 8.06 4.77 30.41
CA ARG A 136 8.72 5.78 29.59
C ARG A 136 9.09 5.18 28.25
N ILE A 137 8.56 5.77 27.18
CA ILE A 137 8.86 5.38 25.81
C ILE A 137 9.41 6.58 25.02
N ARG A 138 10.19 6.27 23.99
CA ARG A 138 10.62 7.23 22.99
C ARG A 138 10.17 6.75 21.62
N ALA A 139 9.33 7.52 20.97
CA ALA A 139 8.97 7.32 19.57
C ALA A 139 9.88 8.18 18.69
N SER A 140 10.47 7.58 17.66
CA SER A 140 11.32 8.25 16.69
C SER A 140 11.04 7.72 15.28
N LYS A 141 11.26 8.56 14.27
CA LYS A 141 11.09 8.23 12.86
C LYS A 141 12.28 7.41 12.35
N LEU A 142 12.04 6.41 11.50
CA LEU A 142 13.09 5.74 10.72
C LEU A 142 13.36 6.52 9.42
N ASP A 143 14.60 6.40 8.93
CA ASP A 143 14.99 6.94 7.62
C ASP A 143 14.22 6.27 6.47
N ASP A 144 13.82 5.01 6.64
CA ASP A 144 12.98 4.27 5.69
C ASP A 144 11.51 4.29 6.11
N ALA A 145 10.69 5.03 5.35
CA ALA A 145 9.25 5.17 5.58
C ALA A 145 8.45 3.89 5.27
N ALA A 146 9.03 2.94 4.53
CA ALA A 146 8.41 1.65 4.21
C ALA A 146 8.75 0.55 5.22
N ALA A 147 9.68 0.79 6.14
CA ALA A 147 10.08 -0.21 7.12
C ALA A 147 8.94 -0.51 8.13
N PRO A 148 8.80 -1.77 8.59
CA PRO A 148 7.85 -2.10 9.64
C PRO A 148 8.23 -1.39 10.95
N VAL A 149 7.24 -1.21 11.84
CA VAL A 149 7.48 -0.60 13.15
C VAL A 149 8.48 -1.43 13.94
N GLN A 150 9.56 -0.78 14.38
CA GLN A 150 10.58 -1.40 15.22
C GLN A 150 10.31 -1.08 16.68
N VAL A 151 9.89 -2.08 17.44
CA VAL A 151 9.82 -1.98 18.90
C VAL A 151 11.15 -2.47 19.47
N LEU A 152 11.91 -1.56 20.08
CA LEU A 152 13.21 -1.85 20.66
C LEU A 152 13.17 -1.70 22.17
N ASP A 153 13.90 -2.59 22.80
CA ASP A 153 14.03 -2.61 24.23
C ASP A 153 15.36 -1.98 24.65
N ARG A 154 15.29 -0.78 25.23
CA ARG A 154 16.45 0.01 25.66
C ARG A 154 16.50 0.21 27.17
N VAL A 155 15.75 -0.59 27.93
CA VAL A 155 15.75 -0.51 29.39
C VAL A 155 17.15 -0.86 29.92
N PRO A 156 17.79 0.00 30.74
CA PRO A 156 19.07 -0.29 31.37
C PRO A 156 19.00 -1.58 32.20
N VAL A 157 20.06 -2.39 32.18
CA VAL A 157 20.12 -3.66 32.92
C VAL A 157 20.00 -3.44 34.44
N ASP A 158 20.39 -2.26 34.91
CA ASP A 158 20.31 -1.85 36.32
C ASP A 158 18.95 -1.25 36.72
N ALA A 159 18.00 -1.15 35.79
CA ALA A 159 16.67 -0.63 36.10
C ALA A 159 15.89 -1.63 36.94
N GLN A 160 15.23 -1.16 37.99
CA GLN A 160 14.38 -1.93 38.90
C GLN A 160 13.06 -2.33 38.21
N PHE A 161 13.15 -3.02 37.08
CA PHE A 161 12.02 -3.32 36.22
C PHE A 161 11.90 -4.84 36.02
N PRO A 162 10.86 -5.48 36.61
CA PRO A 162 10.65 -6.91 36.49
C PRO A 162 10.55 -7.35 35.02
N PRO A 163 11.23 -8.43 34.60
CA PRO A 163 11.25 -8.87 33.20
C PRO A 163 9.87 -9.28 32.67
N ALA A 164 8.95 -9.74 33.54
CA ALA A 164 7.57 -10.04 33.16
C ALA A 164 6.77 -8.78 32.77
N LEU A 165 6.89 -7.71 33.55
CA LEU A 165 6.24 -6.42 33.27
C LEU A 165 6.82 -5.74 32.03
N ARG A 166 8.12 -5.94 31.79
CA ARG A 166 8.81 -5.50 30.57
C ARG A 166 8.28 -6.18 29.32
N ALA A 167 8.11 -7.50 29.36
CA ALA A 167 7.53 -8.27 28.27
C ALA A 167 6.08 -7.85 28.01
N ALA A 168 5.28 -7.61 29.05
CA ALA A 168 3.90 -7.16 28.92
C ALA A 168 3.79 -5.77 28.25
N ALA A 169 4.66 -4.83 28.63
CA ALA A 169 4.71 -3.50 28.01
C ALA A 169 5.13 -3.57 26.54
N LEU A 170 6.16 -4.35 26.20
CA LEU A 170 6.62 -4.54 24.82
C LEU A 170 5.55 -5.20 23.95
N LEU A 171 4.87 -6.23 24.46
CA LEU A 171 3.80 -6.91 23.74
C LEU A 171 2.67 -5.94 23.38
N GLU A 172 2.27 -5.09 24.32
CA GLU A 172 1.23 -4.09 24.06
C GLU A 172 1.68 -3.05 23.03
N LEU A 173 2.93 -2.58 23.10
CA LEU A 173 3.47 -1.64 22.11
C LEU A 173 3.48 -2.24 20.70
N THR A 174 3.83 -3.52 20.57
CA THR A 174 3.79 -4.23 19.29
C THR A 174 2.34 -4.41 18.80
N GLN A 175 1.42 -4.84 19.67
CA GLN A 175 0.02 -5.01 19.30
C GLN A 175 -0.65 -3.70 18.89
N ARG A 176 -0.32 -2.58 19.55
CA ARG A 176 -0.81 -1.26 19.15
C ARG A 176 -0.17 -0.75 17.87
N ALA A 177 1.11 -1.04 17.64
CA ALA A 177 1.75 -0.73 16.37
C ALA A 177 1.11 -1.49 15.19
N GLU A 178 0.68 -2.73 15.42
CA GLU A 178 -0.04 -3.55 14.42
C GLU A 178 -1.53 -3.17 14.29
N GLY A 179 -2.14 -2.63 15.34
CA GLY A 179 -3.56 -2.32 15.43
C GLY A 179 -4.03 -1.10 14.61
N GLY A 180 -3.10 -0.34 14.03
CA GLY A 180 -3.39 0.83 13.18
C GLY A 180 -3.06 2.18 13.82
N GLY A 181 -2.97 3.20 12.97
CA GLY A 181 -2.55 4.55 13.30
C GLY A 181 -3.63 5.42 13.93
N ALA A 182 -3.20 6.50 14.57
CA ALA A 182 -4.05 7.37 15.40
C ALA A 182 -4.89 8.36 14.57
N LEU A 183 -4.57 8.63 13.31
CA LEU A 183 -5.30 9.62 12.50
C LEU A 183 -6.55 9.02 11.85
N ALA A 184 -6.39 7.95 11.09
CA ALA A 184 -7.47 7.38 10.28
C ALA A 184 -7.47 5.84 10.29
N GLY A 185 -6.73 5.24 11.22
CA GLY A 185 -6.62 3.78 11.34
C GLY A 185 -5.76 3.14 10.25
N PHE A 186 -4.91 3.91 9.56
CA PHE A 186 -4.00 3.35 8.56
C PHE A 186 -2.83 2.61 9.22
N PRO A 187 -2.25 1.57 8.58
CA PRO A 187 -1.12 0.87 9.15
C PRO A 187 0.08 1.79 9.38
N LEU A 188 0.68 1.69 10.57
CA LEU A 188 1.84 2.48 10.97
C LEU A 188 3.14 1.93 10.35
N THR A 189 3.95 2.78 9.74
CA THR A 189 5.25 2.40 9.14
C THR A 189 6.34 3.45 9.40
N GLY A 190 7.60 3.03 9.28
CA GLY A 190 8.76 3.90 9.46
C GLY A 190 8.90 4.43 10.89
N LEU A 191 8.47 3.66 11.88
CA LEU A 191 8.43 4.06 13.29
C LEU A 191 9.35 3.20 14.16
N ARG A 192 10.08 3.83 15.07
CA ARG A 192 10.88 3.17 16.09
C ARG A 192 10.37 3.58 17.47
N ILE A 193 9.99 2.59 18.26
CA ILE A 193 9.50 2.77 19.62
C ILE A 193 10.52 2.13 20.56
N GLU A 194 11.20 2.95 21.34
CA GLU A 194 12.19 2.51 22.32
C GLU A 194 11.58 2.55 23.73
N LEU A 195 11.57 1.41 24.41
CA LEU A 195 11.23 1.34 25.82
C LEU A 195 12.45 1.74 26.66
N LEU A 196 12.39 2.87 27.34
CA LEU A 196 13.52 3.41 28.12
C LEU A 196 13.50 2.95 29.59
N GLY A 197 12.32 2.65 30.13
CA GLY A 197 12.17 2.16 31.50
C GLY A 197 10.73 2.24 31.99
N GLY A 198 10.50 1.68 33.18
CA GLY A 198 9.22 1.75 33.86
C GLY A 198 9.40 1.78 35.38
N GLU A 199 8.46 2.43 36.06
CA GLU A 199 8.37 2.47 37.52
C GLU A 199 7.21 1.58 37.97
N ALA A 200 7.53 0.58 38.79
CA ALA A 200 6.57 -0.28 39.48
C ALA A 200 6.53 0.08 40.97
N GLN A 201 5.37 -0.07 41.58
CA GLN A 201 5.14 0.01 43.03
C GLN A 201 4.83 -1.38 43.59
N GLU A 202 5.18 -1.63 44.86
CA GLU A 202 4.97 -2.95 45.50
C GLU A 202 3.49 -3.34 45.57
N GLU A 203 2.58 -2.37 45.64
CA GLU A 203 1.14 -2.58 45.60
C GLU A 203 0.57 -2.13 44.24
N GLY A 204 -0.19 -3.01 43.57
CA GLY A 204 -0.98 -2.64 42.40
C GLY A 204 -0.28 -2.68 41.04
N SER A 205 0.97 -3.12 40.99
CA SER A 205 1.74 -3.25 39.72
C SER A 205 1.54 -4.60 39.06
N ASP A 206 0.39 -4.78 38.41
CA ASP A 206 0.08 -5.97 37.62
C ASP A 206 0.45 -5.81 36.14
N GLU A 207 0.60 -6.92 35.42
CA GLU A 207 0.88 -6.92 33.97
C GLU A 207 -0.13 -6.08 33.18
N ILE A 208 -1.41 -6.11 33.59
CA ILE A 208 -2.49 -5.33 32.96
C ILE A 208 -2.27 -3.83 33.16
N ALA A 209 -1.74 -3.41 34.33
CA ALA A 209 -1.46 -1.99 34.61
C ALA A 209 -0.37 -1.47 33.68
N PHE A 210 0.67 -2.27 33.43
CA PHE A 210 1.75 -1.94 32.51
C PHE A 210 1.34 -1.94 31.05
N ARG A 211 0.45 -2.84 30.64
CA ARG A 211 -0.16 -2.78 29.30
C ARG A 211 -0.94 -1.48 29.11
N ILE A 212 -1.80 -1.12 30.06
CA ILE A 212 -2.57 0.14 29.97
C ILE A 212 -1.64 1.36 29.96
N ALA A 213 -0.61 1.37 30.80
CA ALA A 213 0.38 2.46 30.82
C ALA A 213 1.19 2.55 29.52
N ALA A 214 1.54 1.41 28.91
CA ALA A 214 2.21 1.35 27.61
C ALA A 214 1.30 1.86 26.48
N GLY A 215 0.00 1.54 26.51
CA GLY A 215 -0.99 2.08 25.57
C GLY A 215 -1.16 3.59 25.69
N ASP A 216 -1.30 4.12 26.91
CA ASP A 216 -1.38 5.56 27.16
C ASP A 216 -0.07 6.29 26.76
N ALA A 217 1.08 5.66 27.00
CA ALA A 217 2.36 6.17 26.52
C ALA A 217 2.40 6.23 24.99
N PHE A 218 1.95 5.18 24.31
CA PHE A 218 1.92 5.10 22.85
C PHE A 218 1.05 6.21 22.25
N ASP A 219 -0.19 6.36 22.74
CA ASP A 219 -1.13 7.35 22.22
C ASP A 219 -0.57 8.77 22.36
N LYS A 220 -0.01 9.10 23.53
CA LYS A 220 0.67 10.38 23.78
C LYS A 220 1.92 10.58 22.92
N ALA A 221 2.68 9.51 22.68
CA ALA A 221 3.89 9.59 21.86
C ALA A 221 3.52 9.95 20.43
N ILE A 222 2.53 9.28 19.85
CA ILE A 222 2.09 9.52 18.48
C ILE A 222 1.48 10.93 18.35
N GLU A 223 0.62 11.35 19.28
CA GLU A 223 0.05 12.71 19.28
C GLU A 223 1.12 13.80 19.36
N GLN A 224 2.11 13.67 20.25
CA GLN A 224 3.18 14.64 20.39
C GLN A 224 4.19 14.60 19.24
N ALA A 225 4.37 13.44 18.62
CA ALA A 225 5.26 13.23 17.50
C ALA A 225 4.72 13.75 16.16
N THR A 226 3.51 14.36 16.16
CA THR A 226 2.84 14.91 14.98
C THR A 226 2.68 13.84 13.89
N PRO A 227 1.59 13.06 13.92
CA PRO A 227 1.38 11.99 12.96
C PRO A 227 1.13 12.60 11.57
N VAL A 228 1.67 11.95 10.53
CA VAL A 228 1.61 12.38 9.14
C VAL A 228 1.18 11.19 8.27
N PRO A 229 0.15 11.34 7.43
CA PRO A 229 -0.21 10.32 6.47
C PRO A 229 0.83 10.23 5.36
N LEU A 230 1.16 9.01 4.99
CA LEU A 230 2.07 8.64 3.93
C LEU A 230 1.28 8.14 2.73
N GLU A 231 1.58 8.68 1.55
CA GLU A 231 1.07 8.19 0.28
C GLU A 231 2.14 7.36 -0.45
N PRO A 232 1.75 6.31 -1.20
CA PRO A 232 2.67 5.50 -1.98
C PRO A 232 3.16 6.27 -3.21
N VAL A 233 4.45 6.18 -3.44
CA VAL A 233 5.17 6.78 -4.57
C VAL A 233 5.60 5.68 -5.51
N MET A 234 5.29 5.89 -6.79
CA MET A 234 5.71 5.02 -7.87
C MET A 234 6.92 5.63 -8.57
N ARG A 235 7.91 4.78 -8.88
CA ARG A 235 8.97 5.08 -9.84
C ARG A 235 8.41 4.86 -11.24
N LEU A 236 8.39 5.90 -12.05
CA LEU A 236 7.97 5.88 -13.43
C LEU A 236 9.17 5.90 -14.35
N GLU A 237 9.11 5.07 -15.38
CA GLU A 237 10.01 5.12 -16.52
C GLU A 237 9.20 5.41 -17.78
N VAL A 238 9.43 6.58 -18.39
CA VAL A 238 8.70 7.02 -19.59
C VAL A 238 9.68 7.12 -20.74
N SER A 239 9.48 6.29 -21.76
CA SER A 239 10.25 6.32 -23.01
C SER A 239 9.45 7.05 -24.07
N THR A 240 10.01 8.11 -24.64
CA THR A 240 9.35 8.98 -25.61
C THR A 240 10.35 9.61 -26.58
N PRO A 241 9.99 9.91 -27.83
CA PRO A 241 10.82 10.73 -28.70
C PRO A 241 11.09 12.13 -28.11
N GLU A 242 12.25 12.71 -28.44
CA GLU A 242 12.67 14.04 -27.96
C GLU A 242 11.66 15.16 -28.29
N ALA A 243 10.96 15.04 -29.42
CA ALA A 243 9.95 16.00 -29.86
C ALA A 243 8.80 16.22 -28.85
N TYR A 244 8.44 15.19 -28.08
CA TYR A 244 7.33 15.23 -27.12
C TYR A 244 7.80 15.41 -25.68
N MET A 245 9.10 15.67 -25.49
CA MET A 245 9.69 15.66 -24.16
C MET A 245 9.16 16.76 -23.26
N GLY A 246 9.02 17.98 -23.79
CA GLY A 246 8.51 19.11 -23.03
C GLY A 246 7.09 18.88 -22.49
N GLU A 247 6.22 18.26 -23.30
CA GLU A 247 4.83 17.99 -22.91
C GLU A 247 4.74 16.94 -21.80
N ILE A 248 5.52 15.87 -21.89
CA ILE A 248 5.55 14.80 -20.87
C ILE A 248 6.14 15.31 -19.56
N VAL A 249 7.20 16.12 -19.62
CA VAL A 249 7.77 16.79 -18.43
C VAL A 249 6.74 17.71 -17.78
N GLY A 250 5.97 18.45 -18.57
CA GLY A 250 4.90 19.33 -18.09
C GLY A 250 3.79 18.56 -17.38
N ASP A 251 3.29 17.46 -17.95
CA ASP A 251 2.26 16.63 -17.32
C ASP A 251 2.77 15.95 -16.04
N LEU A 252 4.02 15.47 -16.02
CA LEU A 252 4.64 14.95 -14.81
C LEU A 252 4.70 16.00 -13.69
N GLN A 253 5.09 17.25 -14.00
CA GLN A 253 5.13 18.32 -13.00
C GLN A 253 3.73 18.68 -12.47
N GLN A 254 2.70 18.69 -13.34
CA GLN A 254 1.31 18.89 -12.92
C GLN A 254 0.83 17.79 -11.95
N ARG A 255 1.32 16.56 -12.14
CA ARG A 255 1.02 15.40 -11.28
C ARG A 255 1.93 15.28 -10.05
N ARG A 256 2.64 16.36 -9.69
CA ARG A 256 3.62 16.40 -8.59
C ARG A 256 4.74 15.36 -8.74
N GLY A 257 5.07 15.00 -9.98
CA GLY A 257 6.16 14.11 -10.32
C GLY A 257 7.51 14.81 -10.21
N MET A 258 8.43 14.21 -9.46
CA MET A 258 9.82 14.65 -9.36
C MET A 258 10.67 13.90 -10.39
N ILE A 259 11.27 14.61 -11.34
CA ILE A 259 12.16 14.01 -12.33
C ILE A 259 13.50 13.72 -11.66
N ALA A 260 13.90 12.45 -11.67
CA ALA A 260 15.17 12.00 -11.10
C ALA A 260 16.28 11.92 -12.16
N LYS A 261 15.94 11.41 -13.35
CA LYS A 261 16.91 11.21 -14.42
C LYS A 261 16.26 11.37 -15.79
N THR A 262 17.02 11.88 -16.73
CA THR A 262 16.67 11.87 -18.15
C THR A 262 17.86 11.33 -18.93
N GLU A 263 17.64 10.26 -19.69
CA GLU A 263 18.66 9.62 -20.52
C GLU A 263 18.20 9.55 -21.97
N THR A 264 19.04 9.98 -22.90
CA THR A 264 18.76 9.79 -24.33
C THR A 264 19.38 8.48 -24.81
N ARG A 265 18.55 7.57 -25.33
CA ARG A 265 18.93 6.28 -25.91
C ARG A 265 18.58 6.27 -27.41
N GLY A 266 19.53 6.75 -28.22
CA GLY A 266 19.36 6.85 -29.67
C GLY A 266 18.28 7.87 -30.04
N ALA A 267 17.19 7.44 -30.69
CA ALA A 267 16.08 8.31 -31.09
C ALA A 267 14.99 8.47 -29.99
N MET A 268 15.15 7.80 -28.85
CA MET A 268 14.20 7.81 -27.74
C MET A 268 14.86 8.41 -26.49
N THR A 269 14.10 9.15 -25.71
CA THR A 269 14.50 9.69 -24.41
C THR A 269 13.71 8.97 -23.33
N VAL A 270 14.42 8.49 -22.31
CA VAL A 270 13.88 7.82 -21.14
C VAL A 270 13.92 8.79 -19.97
N ILE A 271 12.76 9.13 -19.42
CA ILE A 271 12.63 9.87 -18.16
C ILE A 271 12.37 8.88 -17.03
N THR A 272 13.18 8.94 -15.99
CA THR A 272 12.87 8.36 -14.68
C THR A 272 12.32 9.45 -13.77
N ALA A 273 11.11 9.27 -13.25
CA ALA A 273 10.46 10.20 -12.34
C ALA A 273 9.82 9.45 -11.16
N TYR A 274 9.54 10.16 -10.07
CA TYR A 274 8.81 9.66 -8.91
C TYR A 274 7.53 10.46 -8.75
N ALA A 275 6.37 9.80 -8.72
CA ALA A 275 5.10 10.50 -8.55
C ALA A 275 4.14 9.72 -7.62
N PRO A 276 3.23 10.41 -6.93
CA PRO A 276 2.24 9.76 -6.08
C PRO A 276 1.30 8.87 -6.91
N LEU A 277 1.00 7.66 -6.43
CA LEU A 277 0.10 6.74 -7.12
C LEU A 277 -1.28 7.36 -7.41
N LYS A 278 -1.77 8.21 -6.50
CA LYS A 278 -3.04 8.93 -6.64
C LYS A 278 -3.11 9.79 -7.91
N GLU A 279 -2.00 10.41 -8.31
CA GLU A 279 -1.94 11.31 -9.46
C GLU A 279 -1.68 10.57 -10.78
N LEU A 280 -1.30 9.29 -10.69
CA LEU A 280 -0.93 8.45 -11.83
C LEU A 280 -2.12 7.66 -12.43
N PHE A 281 -3.31 7.79 -11.86
CA PHE A 281 -4.49 7.15 -12.42
C PHE A 281 -4.77 7.66 -13.84
N GLY A 282 -4.74 6.74 -14.81
CA GLY A 282 -4.90 7.06 -16.23
C GLY A 282 -3.68 7.68 -16.90
N TYR A 283 -2.51 7.72 -16.23
CA TYR A 283 -1.29 8.34 -16.76
C TYR A 283 -0.84 7.75 -18.09
N SER A 284 -0.89 6.42 -18.24
CA SER A 284 -0.48 5.79 -19.49
C SER A 284 -1.37 6.17 -20.69
N SER A 285 -2.64 6.53 -20.45
CA SER A 285 -3.52 7.10 -21.49
C SER A 285 -3.11 8.54 -21.83
N ALA A 286 -2.79 9.35 -20.83
CA ALA A 286 -2.30 10.72 -21.02
C ALA A 286 -0.98 10.73 -21.81
N VAL A 287 -0.02 9.88 -21.44
CA VAL A 287 1.27 9.71 -22.15
C VAL A 287 1.06 9.33 -23.62
N ARG A 288 0.13 8.42 -23.92
CA ARG A 288 -0.21 8.09 -25.31
C ARG A 288 -0.83 9.26 -26.05
N SER A 289 -1.73 10.01 -25.42
CA SER A 289 -2.35 11.18 -26.04
C SER A 289 -1.32 12.26 -26.37
N LEU A 290 -0.43 12.60 -25.43
CA LEU A 290 0.61 13.62 -25.57
C LEU A 290 1.66 13.23 -26.62
N SER A 291 1.98 11.94 -26.71
CA SER A 291 3.00 11.43 -27.64
C SER A 291 2.47 10.92 -28.98
N GLN A 292 1.18 11.12 -29.28
CA GLN A 292 0.50 10.53 -30.45
C GLN A 292 0.70 9.00 -30.53
N GLY A 293 0.73 8.33 -29.38
CA GLY A 293 0.89 6.88 -29.23
C GLY A 293 2.32 6.37 -29.35
N ARG A 294 3.33 7.25 -29.40
CA ARG A 294 4.75 6.88 -29.59
C ARG A 294 5.53 6.71 -28.28
N ALA A 295 4.97 7.11 -27.15
CA ALA A 295 5.58 6.93 -25.85
C ALA A 295 5.00 5.72 -25.10
N SER A 296 5.84 5.12 -24.26
CA SER A 296 5.50 4.05 -23.34
C SER A 296 5.89 4.44 -21.92
N SER A 297 5.06 4.09 -20.95
CA SER A 297 5.34 4.29 -19.53
C SER A 297 5.29 2.94 -18.81
N SER A 298 6.26 2.71 -17.92
CA SER A 298 6.27 1.61 -16.95
C SER A 298 6.35 2.18 -15.53
N MET A 299 5.80 1.45 -14.55
CA MET A 299 5.68 1.91 -13.17
C MET A 299 6.06 0.80 -12.19
N GLU A 300 6.87 1.13 -11.19
CA GLU A 300 7.31 0.22 -10.12
C GLU A 300 7.09 0.89 -8.75
N PRO A 301 6.70 0.14 -7.70
CA PRO A 301 6.66 0.68 -6.34
C PRO A 301 8.05 1.16 -5.91
N SER A 302 8.16 2.38 -5.41
CA SER A 302 9.42 2.92 -4.90
C SER A 302 9.46 3.06 -3.39
N GLY A 303 8.37 3.50 -2.77
CA GLY A 303 8.32 3.80 -1.35
C GLY A 303 7.15 4.71 -1.00
N TYR A 304 7.26 5.40 0.12
CA TYR A 304 6.22 6.27 0.65
C TYR A 304 6.74 7.69 0.87
N GLN A 305 5.87 8.68 0.69
CA GLN A 305 6.18 10.08 1.00
C GLN A 305 5.04 10.73 1.80
N PRO A 306 5.32 11.80 2.55
CA PRO A 306 4.29 12.59 3.22
C PRO A 306 3.22 13.08 2.24
N ALA A 307 1.96 12.76 2.51
CA ALA A 307 0.85 13.26 1.72
C ALA A 307 0.67 14.77 1.95
N PRO A 308 0.14 15.53 0.96
CA PRO A 308 -0.14 16.94 1.12
C PRO A 308 -1.12 17.19 2.27
N ARG A 309 -1.03 18.38 2.89
CA ARG A 309 -1.92 18.78 3.98
C ARG A 309 -3.41 18.74 3.62
N GLU A 310 -3.76 18.99 2.36
CA GLU A 310 -5.14 18.92 1.87
C GLU A 310 -5.70 17.49 1.93
N ASP A 311 -4.89 16.50 1.56
CA ASP A 311 -5.26 15.09 1.66
C ASP A 311 -5.32 14.64 3.12
N ALA A 312 -4.37 15.08 3.95
CA ALA A 312 -4.38 14.82 5.38
C ALA A 312 -5.65 15.34 6.08
N ALA A 313 -6.13 16.53 5.69
CA ALA A 313 -7.34 17.13 6.24
C ALA A 313 -8.63 16.37 5.86
N ALA A 314 -8.66 15.72 4.70
CA ALA A 314 -9.81 14.91 4.29
C ALA A 314 -10.00 13.66 5.18
N PHE A 315 -8.90 13.14 5.74
CA PHE A 315 -8.94 11.96 6.61
C PHE A 315 -9.30 12.28 8.07
N SER A 316 -9.03 13.51 8.55
CA SER A 316 -9.35 13.90 9.93
C SER A 316 -10.84 14.18 10.21
N TYR A 317 -11.70 14.15 9.19
CA TYR A 317 -13.16 14.44 9.30
C TYR A 317 -14.07 13.23 9.08
N SER A 318 -13.52 12.01 9.03
CA SER A 318 -14.29 10.76 8.93
C SER A 318 -14.24 9.98 10.23
#